data_AF-A0A0M8WB82-F1
#
_entry.id   AF-A0A0M8WB82-F1
#
_cell.length_a   1.000
_cell.length_b   1.000
_cell.length_c   1.000
_cell.angle_alpha   90.00
_cell.angle_beta   90.00
_cell.angle_gamma   90.00
#
_symmetry.space_group_name_H-M   'P 1'
#
loop_
_entity.id
_entity.type
_entity.pdbx_description
1 polymer ?
#
loop_
_entity_poly.entity_id
_entity_poly.type
_entity_poly.pdbx_seq_one_letter_code
_entity_poly.pdbx_strand_id
1 'polypeptide(L)'
;MIVPRDRVKLAEIAQKHWVRTGEQVVWAVERKGHIGSAGRAPHVLVGDVPVAGIAEPEWPLPTAAVSSGQFCLDEWAHDPAVWGWAHAQSPAQLAVRWADLFTTGRDECWLLLTSQRLGLVVEGEVLEPDRGGLLSRVRGSQREVPPLVTWWEAPVSVARRFVAVPLGRQVQPEWFVRVEFADGSAFDFRDPQAEQSVRTAYANLGTA
;
A
#
# COMPACT_ATOMS: atom_id res chain seq x y z
N MET A 1 -15.30 -17.94 2.67
CA MET A 1 -14.85 -17.51 4.01
C MET A 1 -13.43 -16.99 3.84
N ILE A 2 -13.27 -15.67 3.67
CA ILE A 2 -11.95 -15.06 3.52
C ILE A 2 -11.33 -15.09 4.92
N VAL A 3 -10.26 -15.86 5.10
CA VAL A 3 -9.50 -15.88 6.34
C VAL A 3 -8.85 -14.50 6.46
N PRO A 4 -9.07 -13.74 7.56
CA PRO A 4 -8.39 -12.47 7.75
C PRO A 4 -6.88 -12.69 7.67
N ARG A 5 -6.20 -11.97 6.77
CA ARG A 5 -4.74 -12.03 6.68
C ARG A 5 -4.14 -11.48 7.98
N ASP A 6 -3.26 -12.26 8.58
CA ASP A 6 -2.60 -11.90 9.82
C ASP A 6 -1.41 -10.99 9.52
N ARG A 7 -1.56 -9.70 9.83
CA ARG A 7 -0.50 -8.68 9.75
C ARG A 7 0.77 -9.12 10.48
N VAL A 8 0.65 -9.84 11.60
CA VAL A 8 1.78 -10.32 12.39
C VAL A 8 2.56 -11.36 11.58
N LYS A 9 1.85 -12.32 10.99
CA LYS A 9 2.45 -13.36 10.14
C LYS A 9 3.20 -12.75 8.95
N LEU A 10 2.65 -11.73 8.30
CA LEU A 10 3.36 -11.10 7.18
C LEU A 10 4.58 -10.29 7.63
N ALA A 11 4.49 -9.58 8.76
CA ALA A 11 5.65 -8.89 9.33
C ALA A 11 6.77 -9.89 9.69
N GLU A 12 6.42 -11.07 10.22
CA GLU A 12 7.38 -12.15 10.48
C GLU A 12 8.01 -12.70 9.19
N ILE A 13 7.20 -12.93 8.15
CA ILE A 13 7.69 -13.35 6.84
C ILE A 13 8.64 -12.30 6.27
N ALA A 14 8.27 -11.02 6.31
CA ALA A 14 9.12 -9.92 5.86
C ALA A 14 10.43 -9.86 6.64
N GLN A 15 10.37 -9.98 7.97
CA GLN A 15 11.53 -9.97 8.84
C GLN A 15 12.49 -11.15 8.59
N LYS A 16 11.97 -12.29 8.13
CA LYS A 16 12.78 -13.48 7.86
C LYS A 16 13.29 -13.55 6.42
N HIS A 17 12.52 -13.06 5.46
CA HIS A 17 12.73 -13.34 4.03
C HIS A 17 12.91 -12.11 3.14
N TRP A 18 12.57 -10.91 3.61
CA TRP A 18 12.64 -9.69 2.81
C TRP A 18 13.66 -8.68 3.32
N VAL A 19 13.77 -8.51 4.64
CA VAL A 19 14.74 -7.57 5.22
C VAL A 19 16.18 -8.09 5.16
N ARG A 20 17.14 -7.17 5.12
CA ARG A 20 18.58 -7.46 5.14
C ARG A 20 19.06 -7.72 6.56
N THR A 21 20.25 -8.29 6.71
CA THR A 21 20.87 -8.49 8.03
C THR A 21 20.99 -7.16 8.79
N GLY A 22 20.47 -7.12 10.02
CA GLY A 22 20.48 -5.93 10.88
C GLY A 22 19.35 -4.92 10.61
N GLU A 23 18.51 -5.18 9.60
CA GLU A 23 17.32 -4.37 9.31
C GLU A 23 16.10 -4.93 10.07
N GLN A 24 15.23 -4.03 10.54
CA GLN A 24 14.03 -4.39 11.30
C GLN A 24 12.79 -3.87 10.60
N VAL A 25 11.74 -4.68 10.54
CA VAL A 25 10.40 -4.24 10.11
C VAL A 25 9.84 -3.29 11.17
N VAL A 26 9.39 -2.12 10.73
CA VAL A 26 8.80 -1.07 11.57
C VAL A 26 7.29 -1.06 11.40
N TRP A 27 6.81 -1.01 10.15
CA TRP A 27 5.40 -1.18 9.83
C TRP A 27 5.23 -2.19 8.70
N ALA A 28 4.15 -2.96 8.79
CA ALA A 28 3.53 -3.63 7.66
C ALA A 28 2.07 -3.16 7.58
N VAL A 29 1.63 -2.65 6.42
CA VAL A 29 0.29 -2.13 6.23
C VAL A 29 -0.33 -2.77 5.00
N GLU A 30 -1.50 -3.37 5.21
CA GLU A 30 -2.33 -3.96 4.16
C GLU A 30 -3.30 -2.91 3.61
N ARG A 31 -3.49 -2.93 2.29
CA ARG A 31 -4.54 -2.16 1.64
C ARG A 31 -5.92 -2.77 1.92
N LYS A 32 -6.87 -1.95 2.40
CA LYS A 32 -8.24 -2.39 2.77
C LYS A 32 -9.36 -1.60 2.08
N GLY A 33 -9.14 -1.18 0.84
CA GLY A 33 -10.11 -0.37 0.09
C GLY A 33 -9.50 0.26 -1.15
N HIS A 34 -10.24 1.13 -1.82
CA HIS A 34 -9.82 1.83 -3.03
C HIS A 34 -8.78 2.92 -2.73
N ILE A 35 -7.90 3.14 -3.70
CA ILE A 35 -7.02 4.31 -3.72
C ILE A 35 -7.72 5.42 -4.48
N GLY A 36 -7.61 6.66 -4.02
CA GLY A 36 -8.00 7.85 -4.77
C GLY A 36 -6.80 8.64 -5.28
N SER A 37 -7.04 9.47 -6.27
CA SER A 37 -6.06 10.39 -6.86
C SER A 37 -6.76 11.39 -7.76
N ALA A 38 -6.13 12.52 -8.07
CA ALA A 38 -6.61 13.44 -9.11
C ALA A 38 -8.12 13.78 -8.97
N GLY A 39 -8.57 13.98 -7.73
CA GLY A 39 -9.94 14.40 -7.41
C GLY A 39 -11.00 13.29 -7.41
N ARG A 40 -10.65 12.01 -7.54
CA ARG A 40 -11.64 10.91 -7.49
C ARG A 40 -11.06 9.60 -6.97
N ALA A 41 -11.93 8.67 -6.59
CA ALA A 41 -11.59 7.26 -6.37
C ALA A 41 -12.62 6.35 -7.06
N PRO A 42 -12.25 5.18 -7.60
CA PRO A 42 -10.91 4.60 -7.58
C PRO A 42 -9.91 5.30 -8.50
N HIS A 43 -8.63 5.17 -8.17
CA HIS A 43 -7.50 5.59 -8.99
C HIS A 43 -7.52 4.82 -10.31
N VAL A 44 -7.26 5.53 -11.41
CA VAL A 44 -7.11 4.95 -12.73
C VAL A 44 -5.63 4.88 -13.03
N LEU A 45 -5.16 3.71 -13.45
CA LEU A 45 -3.76 3.46 -13.74
C LEU A 45 -3.21 4.45 -14.77
N VAL A 46 -2.02 4.98 -14.52
CA VAL A 46 -1.35 5.96 -15.39
C VAL A 46 0.00 5.45 -15.87
N GLY A 47 0.78 4.83 -15.00
CA GLY A 47 2.11 4.31 -15.32
C GLY A 47 2.11 2.82 -15.70
N ASP A 48 3.29 2.36 -16.15
CA ASP A 48 3.54 0.93 -16.36
C ASP A 48 3.61 0.20 -15.02
N VAL A 49 2.83 -0.87 -14.90
CA VAL A 49 2.71 -1.71 -13.70
C VAL A 49 3.00 -3.17 -14.02
N PRO A 50 3.47 -3.97 -13.03
CA PRO A 50 3.60 -5.41 -13.21
C PRO A 50 2.26 -6.05 -13.59
N VAL A 51 2.27 -7.03 -14.48
CA VAL A 51 1.08 -7.84 -14.77
C VAL A 51 0.97 -8.92 -13.70
N ALA A 52 -0.15 -8.95 -12.98
CA ALA A 52 -0.42 -9.93 -11.93
C ALA A 52 -1.86 -10.45 -12.05
N GLY A 53 -2.03 -11.78 -11.95
CA GLY A 53 -3.33 -12.45 -12.02
C GLY A 53 -4.13 -12.37 -10.72
N ILE A 54 -4.11 -11.21 -10.06
CA ILE A 54 -4.75 -11.03 -8.74
C ILE A 54 -6.24 -10.75 -8.95
N ALA A 55 -7.07 -11.55 -8.28
CA ALA A 55 -8.52 -11.41 -8.33
C ALA A 55 -8.98 -10.05 -7.79
N GLU A 56 -10.04 -9.48 -8.38
CA GLU A 56 -10.66 -8.26 -7.87
C GLU A 56 -11.25 -8.50 -6.46
N PRO A 57 -10.83 -7.76 -5.43
CA PRO A 57 -11.42 -7.88 -4.10
C PRO A 57 -12.84 -7.33 -4.10
N GLU A 58 -13.70 -7.91 -3.26
CA GLU A 58 -15.10 -7.50 -3.08
C GLU A 58 -15.25 -6.29 -2.16
N TRP A 59 -14.48 -5.22 -2.40
CA TRP A 59 -14.65 -3.97 -1.67
C TRP A 59 -15.90 -3.22 -2.16
N PRO A 60 -16.63 -2.53 -1.26
CA PRO A 60 -17.67 -1.62 -1.69
C PRO A 60 -17.05 -0.52 -2.55
N LEU A 61 -17.76 -0.11 -3.61
CA LEU A 61 -17.33 1.02 -4.41
C LEU A 61 -17.43 2.33 -3.60
N PRO A 62 -16.55 3.31 -3.85
CA PRO A 62 -16.71 4.64 -3.30
C PRO A 62 -18.06 5.25 -3.70
N THR A 63 -18.60 6.10 -2.84
CA THR A 63 -19.83 6.84 -3.06
C THR A 63 -19.79 7.61 -4.38
N ALA A 64 -20.97 7.93 -4.92
CA ALA A 64 -21.06 8.70 -6.16
C ALA A 64 -20.34 10.06 -6.05
N ALA A 65 -20.40 10.71 -4.88
CA ALA A 65 -19.72 11.98 -4.65
C ALA A 65 -18.20 11.85 -4.79
N VAL A 66 -17.59 10.84 -4.16
CA VAL A 66 -16.14 10.59 -4.28
C VAL A 66 -15.76 10.10 -5.67
N SER A 67 -16.57 9.23 -6.27
CA SER A 67 -16.32 8.69 -7.61
C SER A 67 -16.38 9.73 -8.73
N SER A 68 -17.22 10.75 -8.56
CA SER A 68 -17.39 11.84 -9.52
C SER A 68 -16.61 13.11 -9.17
N GLY A 69 -15.87 13.13 -8.06
CA GLY A 69 -15.12 14.30 -7.60
C GLY A 69 -16.00 15.44 -7.09
N GLN A 70 -17.22 15.14 -6.66
CA GLN A 70 -18.17 16.09 -6.08
C GLN A 70 -17.95 16.24 -4.57
N PHE A 71 -16.74 16.66 -4.19
CA PHE A 71 -16.36 17.06 -2.83
C PHE A 71 -15.42 18.27 -2.93
N CYS A 72 -15.20 18.98 -1.82
CA CYS A 72 -14.50 20.27 -1.86
C CYS A 72 -13.01 20.16 -1.55
N LEU A 73 -12.64 19.32 -0.58
CA LEU A 73 -11.28 19.17 -0.06
C LEU A 73 -11.01 17.69 0.27
N ASP A 74 -11.11 17.34 1.55
CA ASP A 74 -10.78 16.03 2.11
C ASP A 74 -12.02 15.27 2.59
N GLU A 75 -13.22 15.67 2.16
CA GLU A 75 -14.45 14.98 2.55
C GLU A 75 -14.50 13.53 2.05
N TRP A 76 -13.69 13.20 1.03
CA TRP A 76 -13.47 11.81 0.59
C TRP A 76 -12.94 10.91 1.70
N ALA A 77 -12.28 11.45 2.72
CA ALA A 77 -11.73 10.68 3.84
C ALA A 77 -12.83 9.98 4.66
N HIS A 78 -14.07 10.47 4.60
CA HIS A 78 -15.23 9.85 5.25
C HIS A 78 -15.82 8.67 4.49
N ASP A 79 -15.38 8.42 3.26
CA ASP A 79 -15.84 7.28 2.49
C ASP A 79 -15.11 6.00 2.96
N PRO A 80 -15.81 5.03 3.58
CA PRO A 80 -15.17 3.83 4.12
C PRO A 80 -14.60 2.93 3.03
N ALA A 81 -15.02 3.11 1.77
CA ALA A 81 -14.44 2.40 0.64
C ALA A 81 -13.05 2.93 0.27
N VAL A 82 -12.67 4.15 0.69
CA VAL A 82 -11.37 4.74 0.40
C VAL A 82 -10.38 4.40 1.51
N TRP A 83 -9.32 3.69 1.13
CA TRP A 83 -8.22 3.35 2.03
C TRP A 83 -7.04 4.33 1.94
N GLY A 84 -6.74 4.86 0.75
CA GLY A 84 -5.61 5.76 0.58
C GLY A 84 -5.80 6.76 -0.54
N TRP A 85 -4.95 7.79 -0.57
CA TRP A 85 -5.05 8.88 -1.53
C TRP A 85 -3.68 9.39 -1.95
N ALA A 86 -3.45 9.50 -3.25
CA ALA A 86 -2.25 10.08 -3.82
C ALA A 86 -2.44 11.57 -4.14
N HIS A 87 -1.56 12.38 -3.58
CA HIS A 87 -1.43 13.81 -3.83
C HIS A 87 -0.23 14.06 -4.74
N ALA A 88 -0.48 14.47 -5.97
CA ALA A 88 0.55 14.71 -6.97
C ALA A 88 0.10 15.79 -7.98
N GLN A 89 1.09 16.48 -8.55
CA GLN A 89 0.94 17.46 -9.63
C GLN A 89 1.31 16.85 -11.00
N SER A 90 2.04 15.74 -11.01
CA SER A 90 2.50 15.06 -12.23
C SER A 90 2.37 13.54 -12.10
N PRO A 91 2.00 12.83 -13.18
CA PRO A 91 2.02 11.36 -13.24
C PRO A 91 3.36 10.70 -12.90
N ALA A 92 4.47 11.42 -13.06
CA ALA A 92 5.80 10.88 -12.82
C ALA A 92 6.19 10.82 -11.33
N GLN A 93 5.37 11.40 -10.44
CA GLN A 93 5.69 11.48 -9.01
C GLN A 93 5.40 10.16 -8.26
N LEU A 94 6.14 9.95 -7.17
CA LEU A 94 6.13 8.72 -6.37
C LEU A 94 4.74 8.37 -5.84
N ALA A 95 3.94 9.35 -5.41
CA ALA A 95 2.59 9.09 -4.93
C ALA A 95 1.70 8.44 -6.01
N VAL A 96 1.86 8.82 -7.28
CA VAL A 96 1.12 8.20 -8.41
C VAL A 96 1.63 6.79 -8.63
N ARG A 97 2.95 6.59 -8.61
CA ARG A 97 3.54 5.24 -8.74
C ARG A 97 3.07 4.31 -7.64
N TRP A 98 2.93 4.80 -6.40
CA TRP A 98 2.35 4.02 -5.30
C TRP A 98 0.88 3.72 -5.56
N ALA A 99 0.07 4.70 -6.01
CA ALA A 99 -1.33 4.48 -6.34
C ALA A 99 -1.53 3.43 -7.45
N ASP A 100 -0.69 3.47 -8.49
CA ASP A 100 -0.66 2.48 -9.57
C ASP A 100 -0.39 1.07 -9.01
N LEU A 101 0.68 0.92 -8.24
CA LEU A 101 1.11 -0.37 -7.69
C LEU A 101 0.12 -0.92 -6.66
N PHE A 102 -0.43 -0.08 -5.79
CA PHE A 102 -1.49 -0.50 -4.89
C PHE A 102 -2.73 -0.93 -5.66
N THR A 103 -3.15 -0.16 -6.67
CA THR A 103 -4.32 -0.47 -7.51
C THR A 103 -4.16 -1.83 -8.17
N THR A 104 -3.03 -2.08 -8.83
CA THR A 104 -2.71 -3.35 -9.49
C THR A 104 -2.56 -4.52 -8.51
N GLY A 105 -1.98 -4.27 -7.34
CA GLY A 105 -1.70 -5.31 -6.36
C GLY A 105 -2.86 -5.62 -5.42
N ARG A 106 -3.93 -4.81 -5.46
CA ARG A 106 -5.19 -5.09 -4.77
C ARG A 106 -4.97 -5.34 -3.26
N ASP A 107 -5.70 -6.29 -2.68
CA ASP A 107 -5.55 -6.73 -1.28
C ASP A 107 -4.34 -7.65 -1.05
N GLU A 108 -3.54 -7.91 -2.09
CA GLU A 108 -2.26 -8.63 -2.00
C GLU A 108 -1.07 -7.69 -1.82
N CYS A 109 -1.27 -6.37 -1.97
CA CYS A 109 -0.20 -5.39 -1.91
C CYS A 109 -0.03 -4.81 -0.51
N TRP A 110 1.20 -4.88 -0.03
CA TRP A 110 1.59 -4.44 1.31
C TRP A 110 2.62 -3.32 1.25
N LEU A 111 2.40 -2.31 2.08
CA LEU A 111 3.43 -1.33 2.41
C LEU A 111 4.28 -1.85 3.56
N LEU A 112 5.58 -1.93 3.32
CA LEU A 112 6.57 -2.21 4.36
C LEU A 112 7.40 -0.95 4.61
N LEU A 113 7.54 -0.60 5.89
CA LEU A 113 8.58 0.31 6.38
C LEU A 113 9.55 -0.50 7.22
N THR A 114 10.84 -0.35 6.98
CA THR A 114 11.90 -0.87 7.84
C THR A 114 12.71 0.26 8.45
N SER A 115 13.68 -0.09 9.29
CA SER A 115 14.69 0.86 9.77
C SER A 115 15.56 1.48 8.65
N GLN A 116 15.43 1.04 7.39
CA GLN A 116 16.29 1.49 6.29
C GLN A 116 15.55 1.86 4.99
N ARG A 117 14.40 1.26 4.69
CA ARG A 117 13.71 1.43 3.40
C ARG A 117 12.19 1.30 3.49
N LEU A 118 11.56 1.80 2.43
CA LEU A 118 10.17 1.55 2.10
C LEU A 118 10.09 0.49 1.00
N GLY A 119 9.05 -0.33 1.02
CA GLY A 119 8.78 -1.31 -0.01
C GLY A 119 7.29 -1.52 -0.25
N LEU A 120 6.91 -1.69 -1.51
CA LEU A 120 5.63 -2.25 -1.91
C LEU A 120 5.88 -3.69 -2.37
N VAL A 121 5.30 -4.62 -1.64
CA VAL A 121 5.48 -6.06 -1.87
C VAL A 121 4.14 -6.74 -2.06
N VAL A 122 4.16 -7.85 -2.77
CA VAL A 122 3.02 -8.77 -2.90
C VAL A 122 3.42 -10.16 -2.46
N GLU A 123 2.45 -10.95 -2.01
CA GLU A 123 2.69 -12.37 -1.71
C GLU A 123 3.11 -13.11 -2.99
N GLY A 124 4.17 -13.92 -2.92
CA GLY A 124 4.67 -14.62 -4.11
C GLY A 124 3.68 -15.62 -4.69
N GLU A 125 2.85 -16.24 -3.84
CA GLU A 125 1.89 -17.26 -4.24
C GLU A 125 0.82 -16.74 -5.21
N VAL A 126 0.52 -15.43 -5.20
CA VAL A 126 -0.51 -14.83 -6.07
C VAL A 126 -0.01 -14.46 -7.46
N LEU A 127 1.30 -14.55 -7.70
CA LEU A 127 1.91 -14.29 -9.00
C LEU A 127 2.05 -15.53 -9.88
N GLU A 128 1.62 -16.70 -9.39
CA GLU A 128 1.62 -17.95 -10.13
C GLU A 128 0.21 -18.24 -10.69
N PRO A 129 -0.08 -17.93 -11.97
CA PRO A 129 -1.42 -18.04 -12.53
C PRO A 129 -1.92 -19.48 -12.77
N ASP A 130 -1.24 -20.56 -12.34
CA ASP A 130 -1.53 -21.88 -12.90
C ASP A 130 -1.32 -23.11 -11.99
N ARG A 131 -2.00 -23.16 -10.83
CA ARG A 131 -2.19 -24.40 -10.05
C ARG A 131 -3.60 -25.00 -10.16
N GLY A 132 -4.32 -24.69 -11.24
CA GLY A 132 -5.71 -25.14 -11.47
C GLY A 132 -5.91 -26.28 -12.49
N GLY A 133 -4.85 -26.76 -13.16
CA GLY A 133 -4.97 -27.78 -14.20
C GLY A 133 -4.46 -29.16 -13.75
N LEU A 134 -5.33 -30.18 -13.74
CA LEU A 134 -5.03 -31.58 -13.43
C LEU A 134 -3.98 -32.27 -14.36
N LEU A 135 -3.35 -31.53 -15.28
CA LEU A 135 -2.49 -32.08 -16.33
C LEU A 135 -1.06 -31.48 -16.41
N SER A 136 -0.70 -30.47 -15.61
CA SER A 136 0.63 -29.82 -15.73
C SER A 136 1.76 -30.46 -14.91
N ARG A 137 1.64 -31.73 -14.48
CA ARG A 137 2.70 -32.47 -13.77
C ARG A 137 3.77 -33.05 -14.70
N VAL A 138 4.27 -32.26 -15.66
CA VAL A 138 5.43 -32.65 -16.47
C VAL A 138 6.59 -31.70 -16.18
N ARG A 139 7.53 -32.20 -15.36
CA ARG A 139 8.96 -31.86 -15.30
C ARG A 139 9.35 -30.45 -15.78
N GLY A 140 9.31 -29.51 -14.86
CA GLY A 140 10.09 -28.27 -14.90
C GLY A 140 10.40 -27.89 -13.47
N SER A 141 11.64 -27.50 -13.18
CA SER A 141 12.09 -27.04 -11.86
C SER A 141 11.02 -26.18 -11.19
N GLN A 142 10.51 -26.61 -10.03
CA GLN A 142 9.68 -25.77 -9.17
C GLN A 142 10.47 -24.49 -8.93
N ARG A 143 10.12 -23.41 -9.64
CA ARG A 143 10.75 -22.12 -9.42
C ARG A 143 10.32 -21.72 -8.02
N GLU A 144 11.27 -21.71 -7.09
CA GLU A 144 11.01 -21.29 -5.72
C GLU A 144 10.67 -19.80 -5.79
N VAL A 145 9.37 -19.49 -5.73
CA VAL A 145 8.91 -18.10 -5.70
C VAL A 145 9.17 -17.58 -4.30
N PRO A 146 9.87 -16.44 -4.14
CA PRO A 146 10.05 -15.83 -2.83
C PRO A 146 8.69 -15.58 -2.17
N PRO A 147 8.56 -15.74 -0.84
CA PRO A 147 7.28 -15.56 -0.16
C PRO A 147 6.74 -14.12 -0.31
N LEU A 148 7.64 -13.14 -0.50
CA LEU A 148 7.29 -11.77 -0.83
C LEU A 148 8.05 -11.35 -2.10
N VAL A 149 7.33 -10.82 -3.08
CA VAL A 149 7.88 -10.27 -4.32
C VAL A 149 7.84 -8.76 -4.25
N THR A 150 8.97 -8.12 -4.52
CA THR A 150 9.10 -6.66 -4.46
C THR A 150 8.67 -6.05 -5.78
N TRP A 151 7.70 -5.13 -5.74
CA TRP A 151 7.28 -4.35 -6.90
C TRP A 151 7.91 -2.97 -6.93
N TRP A 152 8.23 -2.45 -5.76
CA TRP A 152 8.94 -1.20 -5.60
C TRP A 152 9.68 -1.19 -4.27
N GLU A 153 10.89 -0.66 -4.24
CA GLU A 153 11.64 -0.38 -3.02
C GLU A 153 12.48 0.88 -3.19
N ALA A 154 12.68 1.60 -2.09
CA ALA A 154 13.59 2.73 -2.05
C ALA A 154 14.10 3.00 -0.63
N PRO A 155 15.30 3.59 -0.45
CA PRO A 155 15.78 4.01 0.86
C PRO A 155 14.77 4.92 1.57
N VAL A 156 14.69 4.85 2.91
CA VAL A 156 13.69 5.63 3.66
C VAL A 156 13.82 7.13 3.44
N SER A 157 15.01 7.61 3.04
CA SER A 157 15.27 9.01 2.70
C SER A 157 14.46 9.54 1.51
N VAL A 158 13.81 8.69 0.71
CA VAL A 158 12.83 9.17 -0.29
C VAL A 158 11.57 9.74 0.37
N ALA A 159 11.23 9.26 1.57
CA ALA A 159 10.24 9.88 2.42
C ALA A 159 10.92 11.01 3.19
N ARG A 160 10.51 12.23 2.89
CA ARG A 160 10.93 13.43 3.62
C ARG A 160 10.36 13.41 5.04
N ARG A 161 9.13 12.93 5.20
CA ARG A 161 8.41 12.97 6.48
C ARG A 161 7.27 11.96 6.52
N PHE A 162 7.03 11.41 7.70
CA PHE A 162 5.80 10.73 8.08
C PHE A 162 4.96 11.63 8.99
N VAL A 163 3.67 11.75 8.73
CA VAL A 163 2.76 12.63 9.48
C VAL A 163 1.47 11.91 9.80
N ALA A 164 0.97 12.06 11.02
CA ALA A 164 -0.40 11.69 11.33
C ALA A 164 -1.29 12.86 10.95
N VAL A 165 -2.22 12.65 10.02
CA VAL A 165 -3.09 13.70 9.51
C VAL A 165 -4.54 13.35 9.85
N PRO A 166 -5.23 14.19 10.64
CA PRO A 166 -6.68 14.10 10.77
C PRO A 166 -7.30 14.67 9.50
N LEU A 167 -8.06 13.85 8.78
CA LEU A 167 -8.75 14.24 7.55
C LEU A 167 -10.26 14.18 7.73
N GLY A 168 -10.94 14.94 6.89
CA GLY A 168 -12.37 15.05 6.89
C GLY A 168 -12.91 15.98 7.97
N ARG A 169 -14.19 16.35 7.83
CA ARG A 169 -14.78 17.51 8.51
C ARG A 169 -15.84 17.19 9.56
N GLN A 170 -15.92 15.93 10.00
CA GLN A 170 -16.82 15.55 11.08
C GLN A 170 -16.18 15.91 12.43
N VAL A 171 -17.00 15.86 13.50
CA VAL A 171 -16.53 16.14 14.88
C VAL A 171 -15.39 15.20 15.28
N GLN A 172 -15.45 13.94 14.82
CA GLN A 172 -14.34 13.01 14.88
C GLN A 172 -13.72 12.91 13.47
N PRO A 173 -12.45 13.29 13.30
CA PRO A 173 -11.78 13.13 12.02
C PRO A 173 -11.46 11.66 11.76
N GLU A 174 -11.22 11.34 10.50
CA GLU A 174 -10.63 10.07 10.10
C GLU A 174 -9.10 10.19 10.11
N TRP A 175 -8.42 9.19 10.67
CA TRP A 175 -6.97 9.24 10.86
C TRP A 175 -6.23 8.54 9.72
N PHE A 176 -5.23 9.25 9.19
CA PHE A 176 -4.36 8.76 8.13
C PHE A 176 -2.90 8.98 8.50
N VAL A 177 -2.04 8.09 8.01
CA VAL A 177 -0.61 8.36 7.90
C VAL A 177 -0.35 8.93 6.52
N ARG A 178 0.29 10.10 6.48
CA ARG A 178 0.83 10.72 5.27
C ARG A 178 2.32 10.43 5.17
N VAL A 179 2.72 9.87 4.03
CA VAL A 179 4.12 9.82 3.59
C VAL A 179 4.35 10.99 2.65
N GLU A 180 5.13 11.98 3.07
CA GLU A 180 5.56 13.10 2.22
C GLU A 180 6.87 12.72 1.53
N PHE A 181 6.89 12.72 0.21
CA PHE A 181 8.07 12.35 -0.57
C PHE A 181 8.96 13.55 -0.89
N ALA A 182 10.23 13.28 -1.16
CA ALA A 182 11.21 14.30 -1.55
C ALA A 182 10.87 15.00 -2.88
N ASP A 183 10.06 14.38 -3.75
CA ASP A 183 9.60 14.94 -5.03
C ASP A 183 8.38 15.89 -4.89
N GLY A 184 7.98 16.21 -3.66
CA GLY A 184 6.86 17.10 -3.34
C GLY A 184 5.47 16.45 -3.42
N SER A 185 5.38 15.18 -3.82
CA SER A 185 4.13 14.41 -3.74
C SER A 185 3.92 13.82 -2.34
N ALA A 186 2.70 13.36 -2.05
CA ALA A 186 2.40 12.69 -0.79
C ALA A 186 1.38 11.56 -1.00
N PHE A 187 1.46 10.53 -0.17
CA PHE A 187 0.49 9.45 -0.14
C PHE A 187 -0.10 9.28 1.26
N ASP A 188 -1.43 9.33 1.35
CA ASP A 188 -2.18 9.10 2.58
C ASP A 188 -2.71 7.67 2.60
N PHE A 189 -2.64 7.00 3.74
CA PHE A 189 -3.35 5.74 3.96
C PHE A 189 -4.02 5.73 5.33
N ARG A 190 -5.20 5.12 5.40
CA ARG A 190 -6.04 5.09 6.59
C ARG A 190 -5.36 4.25 7.67
N ASP A 191 -5.23 4.82 8.85
CA ASP A 191 -4.69 4.16 10.03
C ASP A 191 -5.35 4.75 11.29
N PRO A 192 -6.25 4.03 11.97
CA PRO A 192 -6.87 4.48 13.21
C PRO A 192 -5.86 4.78 14.33
N GLN A 193 -4.62 4.29 14.21
CA GLN A 193 -3.52 4.53 15.14
C GLN A 193 -2.43 5.41 14.52
N ALA A 194 -2.74 6.24 13.52
CA ALA A 194 -1.75 7.02 12.76
C ALA A 194 -0.71 7.76 13.63
N GLU A 195 -1.15 8.41 14.72
CA GLU A 195 -0.23 9.08 15.65
C GLU A 195 0.76 8.11 16.30
N GLN A 196 0.29 6.96 16.75
CA GLN A 196 1.14 5.93 17.32
C GLN A 196 2.05 5.32 16.26
N SER A 197 1.53 5.00 15.08
CA SER A 197 2.31 4.51 13.96
C SER A 197 3.46 5.47 13.68
N VAL A 198 3.18 6.75 13.42
CA VAL A 198 4.19 7.79 13.13
C VAL A 198 5.23 7.93 14.23
N ARG A 199 4.85 7.89 15.51
CA ARG A 199 5.81 7.84 16.63
C ARG A 199 6.70 6.61 16.55
N THR A 200 6.13 5.44 16.27
CA THR A 200 6.89 4.19 16.07
C THR A 200 7.86 4.30 14.89
N ALA A 201 7.50 4.94 13.77
CA ALA A 201 8.47 5.17 12.69
C ALA A 201 9.68 5.95 13.18
N TYR A 202 9.48 7.15 13.72
CA TYR A 202 10.60 7.99 14.12
C TYR A 202 11.45 7.38 15.24
N ALA A 203 10.86 6.58 16.13
CA ALA A 203 11.62 5.85 17.14
C ALA A 203 12.56 4.79 16.55
N ASN A 204 12.24 4.24 15.37
CA ASN A 204 12.98 3.12 14.76
C ASN A 204 13.85 3.52 13.56
N LEU A 205 13.62 4.69 12.97
CA LEU A 205 14.41 5.15 11.82
C LEU A 205 15.79 5.70 12.21
N GLY A 206 16.07 5.83 13.51
CA GLY A 206 17.24 6.56 13.99
C GLY A 206 17.08 8.04 13.66
N THR A 207 17.06 8.90 14.66
CA THR A 207 17.23 10.33 14.41
C THR A 207 18.63 10.51 13.83
N ALA A 208 18.69 10.76 12.52
CA ALA A 208 19.88 11.30 11.86
C ALA A 208 20.20 12.69 12.42
#